data_AF-A0A1I8AKI6-F1
#
_entry.id   AF-A0A1I8AKI6-F1
#
_cell.length_a   1.000
_cell.length_b   1.000
_cell.length_c   1.000
_cell.angle_alpha   90.00
_cell.angle_beta   90.00
_cell.angle_gamma   90.00
#
_symmetry.space_group_name_H-M   'P 1'
#
loop_
_entity.id
_entity.type
_entity.pdbx_description
1 polymer ?
#
loop_
_entity_poly.entity_id
_entity_poly.type
_entity_poly.pdbx_seq_one_letter_code
_entity_poly.pdbx_strand_id
1 'polypeptide(L)'
;MQCLLNSAVLNALLVDADSRYRPTLAEVHGSWKEALHSVAEDQPVISAFFDKIEGELRYYFLNERTLHIPEIHKHLVCPDQKHDNRLDTLYISSLDLLEFDCDCEGIGQNDYPLSSFPTQRPLSFKKLKVAQIDVDLDNLPSAVERSFESIHVSESSQSSEGSYQFFKDVLSSPSLKDIRLEETTVDGPIMESLAGRMESCDIETATLHVTTSEDYGPHRDRLNKAVVTMLETWTQQKNPTLKSLEIIDHPSSHQLLSKIGGIVKEESEVAIEHSIVDGLEARIYLTEKAVGKKLDTVTVLKIEICDRRALVGQDSDED
;
A
#
# COMPACT_ATOMS: atom_id res chain seq x y z
N MET A 1 -39.47 15.50 19.90
CA MET A 1 -39.23 14.06 19.64
C MET A 1 -37.73 13.88 19.45
N GLN A 2 -37.01 13.45 20.48
CA GLN A 2 -35.65 12.95 20.34
C GLN A 2 -35.78 11.46 20.03
N CYS A 3 -35.55 11.06 18.78
CA CYS A 3 -35.25 9.66 18.50
C CYS A 3 -33.91 9.38 19.17
N LEU A 4 -33.94 8.68 20.31
CA LEU A 4 -32.76 8.06 20.90
C LEU A 4 -32.26 7.00 19.91
N LEU A 5 -31.38 7.39 19.00
CA LEU A 5 -30.58 6.43 18.25
C LEU A 5 -29.84 5.59 19.30
N ASN A 6 -30.02 4.27 19.24
CA ASN A 6 -29.33 3.33 20.11
C ASN A 6 -27.82 3.60 19.98
N SER A 7 -27.12 3.75 21.10
CA SER A 7 -25.68 4.05 21.12
C SER A 7 -24.86 3.02 20.34
N ALA A 8 -25.26 1.75 20.32
CA ALA A 8 -24.62 0.72 19.52
C ALA A 8 -24.77 0.96 18.01
N VAL A 9 -25.95 1.42 17.57
CA VAL A 9 -26.21 1.73 16.15
C VAL A 9 -25.47 3.01 15.75
N LEU A 10 -25.47 4.02 16.61
CA LEU A 10 -24.69 5.24 16.39
C LEU A 10 -23.20 4.91 16.29
N ASN A 11 -22.66 4.12 17.22
CA ASN A 11 -21.24 3.73 17.19
C ASN A 11 -20.88 2.94 15.92
N ALA A 12 -21.73 2.00 15.48
CA ALA A 12 -21.49 1.28 14.23
C ALA A 12 -21.47 2.22 13.02
N LEU A 13 -22.42 3.15 12.93
CA LEU A 13 -22.46 4.15 11.85
C LEU A 13 -21.24 5.09 11.87
N LEU A 14 -20.77 5.47 13.06
CA LEU A 14 -19.58 6.33 13.21
C LEU A 14 -18.28 5.59 12.88
N VAL A 15 -18.20 4.28 13.13
CA VAL A 15 -17.07 3.43 12.71
C VAL A 15 -17.00 3.37 11.19
N ASP A 16 -18.14 3.20 10.53
CA ASP A 16 -18.21 3.06 9.06
C ASP A 16 -18.21 4.41 8.32
N ALA A 17 -18.40 5.53 9.03
CA ALA A 17 -18.36 6.85 8.44
C ALA A 17 -16.95 7.18 7.93
N ASP A 18 -16.88 7.67 6.69
CA ASP A 18 -15.67 8.21 6.09
C ASP A 18 -15.06 9.28 7.01
N SER A 19 -13.75 9.18 7.25
CA SER A 19 -13.03 10.03 8.19
C SER A 19 -13.18 11.51 7.87
N ARG A 20 -13.35 11.87 6.59
CA ARG A 20 -13.53 13.25 6.13
C ARG A 20 -14.83 13.90 6.60
N TYR A 21 -15.86 13.11 6.95
CA TYR A 21 -17.12 13.63 7.48
C TYR A 21 -17.11 13.78 9.00
N ARG A 22 -16.10 13.24 9.70
CA ARG A 22 -16.01 13.30 11.17
C ARG A 22 -15.97 14.71 11.77
N PRO A 23 -15.31 15.72 11.17
CA PRO A 23 -15.38 17.10 11.65
C PRO A 23 -16.82 17.61 11.63
N THR A 24 -17.50 17.46 10.49
CA THR A 24 -18.89 17.88 10.33
C THR A 24 -19.80 17.17 11.32
N LEU A 25 -19.62 15.86 11.53
CA LEU A 25 -20.40 15.09 12.52
C LEU A 25 -20.14 15.56 13.96
N ALA A 26 -18.90 15.93 14.30
CA ALA A 26 -18.54 16.44 15.62
C ALA A 26 -19.13 17.84 15.88
N GLU A 27 -19.33 18.65 14.85
CA GLU A 27 -19.94 19.99 14.92
C GLU A 27 -21.47 19.96 15.03
N VAL A 28 -22.12 18.88 14.55
CA VAL A 28 -23.59 18.75 14.59
C VAL A 28 -24.12 18.79 16.03
N HIS A 29 -23.47 18.10 16.97
CA HIS A 29 -23.86 18.09 18.39
C HIS A 29 -22.74 17.55 19.29
N GLY A 30 -22.61 18.10 20.51
CA GLY A 30 -21.56 17.68 21.46
C GLY A 30 -21.56 16.18 21.81
N SER A 31 -22.73 15.54 21.85
CA SER A 31 -22.83 14.09 22.10
C SER A 31 -22.29 13.23 20.95
N TRP A 32 -22.26 13.75 19.71
CA TRP A 32 -21.66 13.06 18.57
C TRP A 32 -20.14 13.15 18.61
N LYS A 33 -19.61 14.30 19.04
CA LYS A 33 -18.18 14.45 19.35
C LYS A 33 -17.79 13.43 20.43
N GLU A 34 -18.49 13.37 21.56
CA GLU A 34 -18.21 12.39 22.62
C GLU A 34 -18.27 10.93 22.12
N ALA A 35 -19.27 10.59 21.30
CA ALA A 35 -19.38 9.26 20.71
C ALA A 35 -18.21 8.94 19.76
N LEU A 36 -17.78 9.90 18.92
CA LEU A 36 -16.62 9.76 18.05
C LEU A 36 -15.32 9.51 18.85
N HIS A 37 -15.10 10.27 19.93
CA HIS A 37 -13.97 10.06 20.83
C HIS A 37 -14.02 8.66 21.48
N SER A 38 -15.18 8.26 22.02
CA SER A 38 -15.38 6.94 22.65
C SER A 38 -15.12 5.80 21.67
N VAL A 39 -15.65 5.87 20.44
CA VAL A 39 -15.44 4.85 19.41
C VAL A 39 -13.96 4.68 19.06
N ALA A 40 -13.23 5.79 19.01
CA ALA A 40 -11.80 5.74 18.72
C ALA A 40 -10.98 5.17 19.88
N GLU A 41 -11.35 5.46 21.13
CA GLU A 41 -10.72 4.91 22.33
C GLU A 41 -11.01 3.40 22.53
N ASP A 42 -12.24 2.96 22.21
CA ASP A 42 -12.67 1.57 22.38
C ASP A 42 -12.02 0.61 21.35
N GLN A 43 -11.63 1.12 20.18
CA GLN A 43 -11.09 0.32 19.08
C GLN A 43 -9.94 1.05 18.37
N PRO A 44 -8.81 1.30 19.06
CA PRO A 44 -7.75 2.12 18.51
C PRO A 44 -7.07 1.45 17.31
N VAL A 45 -6.73 2.25 16.30
CA VAL A 45 -5.87 1.87 15.18
C VAL A 45 -4.61 2.69 15.29
N ILE A 46 -3.59 2.14 15.95
CA ILE A 46 -2.36 2.88 16.25
C ILE A 46 -1.39 2.75 15.09
N SER A 47 -0.98 3.90 14.55
CA SER A 47 0.01 4.03 13.48
C SER A 47 1.14 4.95 13.91
N ALA A 48 2.32 4.74 13.32
CA ALA A 48 3.48 5.60 13.52
C ALA A 48 3.68 6.47 12.29
N PHE A 49 4.01 7.72 12.50
CA PHE A 49 4.27 8.68 11.45
C PHE A 49 5.69 9.20 11.61
N PHE A 50 6.46 9.14 10.54
CA PHE A 50 7.82 9.64 10.46
C PHE A 50 7.84 10.80 9.45
N ASP A 51 8.26 11.96 9.91
CA ASP A 51 8.33 13.18 9.12
C ASP A 51 9.76 13.72 9.14
N LYS A 52 10.23 14.31 8.04
CA LYS A 52 11.55 14.93 7.91
C LYS A 52 11.42 16.43 8.09
N ILE A 53 11.64 16.89 9.32
CA ILE A 53 11.62 18.30 9.69
C ILE A 53 13.07 18.78 9.81
N GLU A 54 13.42 19.84 9.09
CA GLU A 54 14.77 20.46 9.13
C GLU A 54 15.92 19.49 8.81
N GLY A 55 15.64 18.42 8.05
CA GLY A 55 16.61 17.41 7.66
C GLY A 55 16.75 16.23 8.63
N GLU A 56 16.05 16.26 9.76
CA GLU A 56 16.01 15.17 10.74
C GLU A 56 14.66 14.44 10.70
N LEU A 57 14.69 13.11 10.81
CA LEU A 57 13.48 12.32 10.98
C LEU A 57 12.97 12.46 12.43
N ARG A 58 11.70 12.81 12.55
CA ARG A 58 10.94 12.85 13.79
C ARG A 58 9.76 11.92 13.69
N TYR A 59 9.22 11.50 14.82
CA TYR A 59 8.09 10.58 14.82
C TYR A 59 7.04 10.92 15.87
N TYR A 60 5.83 10.42 15.65
CA TYR A 60 4.77 10.36 16.67
C TYR A 60 3.87 9.15 16.41
N PHE A 61 3.16 8.69 17.44
CA PHE A 61 2.12 7.69 17.31
C PHE A 61 0.75 8.35 17.38
N LEU A 62 -0.16 7.91 16.51
CA LEU A 62 -1.51 8.45 16.42
C LEU A 62 -2.51 7.30 16.28
N ASN A 63 -3.67 7.46 16.93
CA ASN A 63 -4.83 6.65 16.63
C ASN A 63 -5.50 7.13 15.33
N GLU A 64 -5.39 6.39 14.23
CA GLU A 64 -5.99 6.80 12.94
C GLU A 64 -7.51 7.01 13.03
N ARG A 65 -8.20 6.36 13.98
CA ARG A 65 -9.64 6.58 14.19
C ARG A 65 -9.96 8.00 14.67
N THR A 66 -8.97 8.72 15.17
CA THR A 66 -9.13 10.09 15.66
C THR A 66 -8.75 11.12 14.62
N LEU A 67 -8.30 10.69 13.43
CA LEU A 67 -8.11 11.58 12.30
C LEU A 67 -9.40 12.35 12.02
N HIS A 68 -9.25 13.66 11.85
CA HIS A 68 -10.34 14.62 11.63
C HIS A 68 -11.38 14.71 12.77
N ILE A 69 -11.09 14.17 13.96
CA ILE A 69 -11.86 14.52 15.16
C ILE A 69 -11.25 15.81 15.73
N PRO A 70 -12.05 16.83 16.10
CA PRO A 70 -11.54 17.99 16.84
C PRO A 70 -10.76 17.56 18.09
N GLU A 71 -9.69 18.29 18.43
CA GLU A 71 -8.79 17.94 19.55
C GLU A 71 -7.99 16.63 19.34
N ILE A 72 -7.61 16.34 18.09
CA ILE A 72 -6.78 15.18 17.72
C ILE A 72 -5.50 15.03 18.56
N HIS A 73 -4.92 16.14 19.04
CA HIS A 73 -3.74 16.13 19.92
C HIS A 73 -3.93 15.30 21.19
N LYS A 74 -5.17 15.14 21.69
CA LYS A 74 -5.49 14.27 22.84
C LYS A 74 -5.26 12.78 22.58
N HIS A 75 -5.17 12.43 21.31
CA HIS A 75 -5.03 11.06 20.81
C HIS A 75 -3.66 10.80 20.18
N LEU A 76 -2.74 11.75 20.33
CA LEU A 76 -1.32 11.49 20.16
C LEU A 76 -0.89 10.63 21.34
N VAL A 77 -0.49 9.42 21.02
CA VAL A 77 -0.19 8.41 22.02
C VAL A 77 1.31 8.50 22.28
N CYS A 78 1.70 8.80 23.52
CA CYS A 78 3.08 8.55 23.94
C CYS A 78 3.34 7.04 23.75
N PRO A 79 4.52 6.59 23.27
CA PRO A 79 4.82 5.16 23.07
C PRO A 79 4.92 4.40 24.39
N ASP A 80 3.84 4.39 25.17
CA ASP A 80 3.73 3.70 26.43
C ASP A 80 3.42 2.23 26.13
N GLN A 81 3.95 1.38 27.00
CA GLN A 81 3.96 -0.08 26.89
C GLN A 81 2.57 -0.75 26.82
N LYS A 82 1.47 0.02 26.93
CA LYS A 82 0.10 -0.49 27.06
C LYS A 82 -0.54 -0.92 25.74
N HIS A 83 -0.03 -0.50 24.59
CA HIS A 83 -0.56 -0.92 23.30
C HIS A 83 0.23 -2.13 22.79
N ASP A 84 -0.39 -3.31 22.90
CA ASP A 84 0.16 -4.59 22.47
C ASP A 84 0.46 -4.61 20.96
N ASN A 85 1.68 -5.05 20.63
CA ASN A 85 2.31 -5.65 19.43
C ASN A 85 1.65 -5.64 18.03
N ARG A 86 0.60 -4.86 17.74
CA ARG A 86 -0.03 -4.82 16.40
C ARG A 86 -0.36 -3.40 16.00
N LEU A 87 0.67 -2.71 15.55
CA LEU A 87 0.54 -1.41 14.91
C LEU A 87 0.00 -1.62 13.50
N ASP A 88 -0.83 -0.70 13.02
CA ASP A 88 -1.46 -0.88 11.70
C ASP A 88 -0.51 -0.42 10.59
N THR A 89 -0.19 0.87 10.56
CA THR A 89 0.58 1.45 9.46
C THR A 89 1.78 2.26 9.96
N LEU A 90 2.91 2.09 9.28
CA LEU A 90 4.07 2.96 9.37
C LEU A 90 4.03 3.93 8.19
N TYR A 91 3.84 5.22 8.47
CA TYR A 91 3.93 6.28 7.47
C TYR A 91 5.29 6.94 7.53
N ILE A 92 5.86 7.20 6.36
CA ILE A 92 7.07 8.00 6.19
C ILE A 92 6.77 9.02 5.09
N SER A 93 6.41 10.24 5.49
CA SER A 93 5.99 11.30 4.58
C SER A 93 6.05 12.64 5.31
N SER A 94 6.04 13.74 4.55
CA SER A 94 5.79 15.05 5.14
C SER A 94 4.36 15.11 5.68
N LEU A 95 4.19 15.61 6.91
CA LEU A 95 2.88 15.84 7.53
C LEU A 95 1.92 16.63 6.63
N ASP A 96 2.45 17.60 5.88
CA ASP A 96 1.69 18.46 4.97
C ASP A 96 1.13 17.72 3.74
N LEU A 97 1.63 16.50 3.46
CA LEU A 97 1.31 15.71 2.28
C LEU A 97 0.42 14.51 2.60
N LEU A 98 0.29 14.17 3.88
CA LEU A 98 -0.83 13.37 4.31
C LEU A 98 -2.04 14.26 4.08
N GLU A 99 -2.95 13.83 3.19
CA GLU A 99 -4.22 14.51 2.86
C GLU A 99 -5.19 14.55 4.07
N PHE A 100 -4.66 14.86 5.25
CA PHE A 100 -5.42 15.19 6.40
C PHE A 100 -5.86 16.64 6.23
N ASP A 101 -6.99 16.85 5.54
CA ASP A 101 -7.82 18.05 5.71
C ASP A 101 -8.33 18.09 7.18
N CYS A 102 -7.41 18.26 8.13
CA CYS A 102 -7.70 18.48 9.54
C CYS A 102 -6.91 19.69 10.02
N ASP A 103 -7.46 20.41 10.99
CA ASP A 103 -6.69 21.40 11.76
C ASP A 103 -5.57 20.67 12.50
N CYS A 104 -4.41 20.54 11.83
CA CYS A 104 -3.20 19.93 12.36
C CYS A 104 -2.49 20.80 13.40
N GLU A 105 -3.10 21.92 13.81
CA GLU A 105 -2.55 22.81 14.84
C GLU A 105 -2.28 22.00 16.12
N GLY A 106 -0.99 21.80 16.42
CA GLY A 106 -0.53 21.10 17.62
C GLY A 106 -0.02 19.66 17.43
N ILE A 107 -0.13 19.05 16.24
CA ILE A 107 0.49 17.73 15.99
C ILE A 107 2.02 17.86 16.03
N GLY A 108 2.58 18.86 15.34
CA GLY A 108 4.01 19.15 15.34
C GLY A 108 4.58 19.66 16.69
N GLN A 109 3.74 19.84 17.72
CA GLN A 109 4.21 20.19 19.07
C GLN A 109 4.53 18.94 19.93
N ASN A 110 4.14 17.75 19.48
CA ASN A 110 4.37 16.49 20.18
C ASN A 110 5.14 15.49 19.31
N ASP A 111 6.00 15.98 18.43
CA ASP A 111 6.94 15.16 17.69
C ASP A 111 8.13 14.78 18.58
N TYR A 112 8.63 13.57 18.37
CA TYR A 112 9.74 13.02 19.14
C TYR A 112 10.95 12.81 18.23
N PRO A 113 12.18 13.10 18.71
CA PRO A 113 13.38 12.82 17.94
C PRO A 113 13.52 11.30 17.76
N LEU A 114 13.99 10.85 16.60
CA LEU A 114 14.19 9.43 16.29
C LEU A 114 15.01 8.68 17.36
N SER A 115 15.94 9.36 18.03
CA SER A 115 16.75 8.81 19.12
C SER A 115 15.95 8.36 20.35
N SER A 116 14.73 8.85 20.50
CA SER A 116 13.80 8.45 21.57
C SER A 116 12.87 7.30 21.17
N PHE A 117 12.96 6.80 19.93
CA PHE A 117 12.09 5.74 19.44
C PHE A 117 12.21 4.50 20.34
N PRO A 118 11.10 3.83 20.68
CA PRO A 118 11.12 2.66 21.54
C PRO A 118 11.99 1.55 20.94
N THR A 119 13.09 1.22 21.62
CA THR A 119 14.07 0.19 21.20
C THR A 119 14.01 -1.08 22.04
N GLN A 120 13.20 -1.09 23.11
CA GLN A 120 13.20 -2.19 24.08
C GLN A 120 12.47 -3.44 23.58
N ARG A 121 11.67 -3.34 22.51
CA ARG A 121 10.96 -4.47 21.89
C ARG A 121 10.81 -4.27 20.38
N PRO A 122 10.68 -5.36 19.60
CA PRO A 122 10.26 -5.28 18.21
C PRO A 122 8.85 -4.69 18.07
N LEU A 123 8.65 -3.92 17.01
CA LEU A 123 7.41 -3.28 16.62
C LEU A 123 7.03 -3.75 15.22
N SER A 124 5.96 -4.54 15.15
CA SER A 124 5.42 -5.06 13.90
C SER A 124 4.28 -4.16 13.40
N PHE A 125 4.42 -3.68 12.17
CA PHE A 125 3.37 -2.95 11.46
C PHE A 125 2.85 -3.81 10.32
N LYS A 126 1.55 -3.75 10.04
CA LYS A 126 0.98 -4.45 8.88
C LYS A 126 1.32 -3.75 7.58
N LYS A 127 1.34 -2.42 7.57
CA LYS A 127 1.48 -1.64 6.34
C LYS A 127 2.65 -0.67 6.43
N LEU A 128 3.32 -0.45 5.31
CA LEU A 128 4.26 0.64 5.10
C LEU A 128 3.69 1.59 4.05
N LYS A 129 3.74 2.89 4.32
CA LYS A 129 3.43 3.95 3.35
C LYS A 129 4.56 4.97 3.34
N VAL A 130 5.29 5.07 2.23
CA VAL A 130 6.32 6.08 1.99
C VAL A 130 5.85 6.97 0.86
N ALA A 131 5.78 8.28 1.07
CA ALA A 131 5.22 9.17 0.05
C ALA A 131 5.96 10.51 0.00
N GLN A 132 6.35 10.91 -1.23
CA GLN A 132 6.89 12.22 -1.55
C GLN A 132 8.09 12.61 -0.66
N ILE A 133 8.95 11.62 -0.34
CA ILE A 133 10.07 11.83 0.57
C ILE A 133 11.25 10.91 0.26
N ASP A 134 12.44 11.51 0.16
CA ASP A 134 13.70 10.78 0.01
C ASP A 134 14.35 10.62 1.39
N VAL A 135 14.33 9.38 1.88
CA VAL A 135 14.83 8.98 3.19
C VAL A 135 15.70 7.74 3.06
N ASP A 136 16.73 7.65 3.89
CA ASP A 136 17.49 6.43 4.07
C ASP A 136 16.67 5.49 4.96
N LEU A 137 15.96 4.56 4.33
CA LEU A 137 15.15 3.55 5.02
C LEU A 137 15.99 2.52 5.78
N ASP A 138 17.28 2.38 5.46
CA ASP A 138 18.20 1.54 6.23
C ASP A 138 18.46 2.11 7.63
N ASN A 139 18.32 3.43 7.81
CA ASN A 139 18.40 4.12 9.09
C ASN A 139 17.11 4.11 9.92
N LEU A 140 16.06 3.43 9.47
CA LEU A 140 14.88 3.23 10.32
C LEU A 140 15.27 2.50 11.62
N PRO A 141 14.62 2.81 12.75
CA PRO A 141 14.93 2.18 14.02
C PRO A 141 14.87 0.67 13.92
N SER A 142 15.90 -0.02 14.43
CA SER A 142 16.00 -1.49 14.37
C SER A 142 14.87 -2.23 15.08
N ALA A 143 14.11 -1.54 15.93
CA ALA A 143 12.89 -2.06 16.53
C ALA A 143 11.77 -2.28 15.51
N VAL A 144 11.75 -1.56 14.37
CA VAL A 144 10.74 -1.76 13.33
C VAL A 144 11.01 -3.07 12.59
N GLU A 145 10.10 -4.03 12.70
CA GLU A 145 10.21 -5.29 11.97
C GLU A 145 9.93 -5.07 10.48
N ARG A 146 10.81 -5.60 9.64
CA ARG A 146 10.74 -5.49 8.16
C ARG A 146 9.78 -6.51 7.54
N SER A 147 8.75 -6.94 8.28
CA SER A 147 7.80 -7.99 7.89
C SER A 147 6.38 -7.43 7.68
N PHE A 148 6.25 -6.48 6.77
CA PHE A 148 4.95 -5.89 6.42
C PHE A 148 4.10 -6.87 5.58
N GLU A 149 2.77 -6.71 5.66
CA GLU A 149 1.79 -7.36 4.78
C GLU A 149 1.58 -6.57 3.47
N SER A 150 1.76 -5.25 3.52
CA SER A 150 1.57 -4.35 2.39
C SER A 150 2.59 -3.22 2.41
N ILE A 151 3.17 -2.90 1.26
CA ILE A 151 3.99 -1.70 1.08
C ILE A 151 3.42 -0.80 -0.01
N HIS A 152 3.42 0.49 0.25
CA HIS A 152 3.13 1.52 -0.73
C HIS A 152 4.25 2.56 -0.68
N VAL A 153 4.97 2.74 -1.79
CA VAL A 153 5.97 3.79 -1.97
C VAL A 153 5.51 4.63 -3.15
N SER A 154 5.39 5.93 -2.98
CA SER A 154 4.92 6.82 -4.02
C SER A 154 5.78 8.08 -4.15
N GLU A 155 6.00 8.52 -5.40
CA GLU A 155 6.68 9.78 -5.73
C GLU A 155 8.00 9.99 -4.96
N SER A 156 8.80 8.93 -4.83
CA SER A 156 10.01 8.93 -4.00
C SER A 156 11.19 8.29 -4.74
N SER A 157 12.41 8.69 -4.40
CA SER A 157 13.66 8.11 -4.91
C SER A 157 14.35 7.30 -3.82
N GLN A 158 14.59 6.02 -4.10
CA GLN A 158 15.16 5.06 -3.16
C GLN A 158 16.45 4.48 -3.74
N SER A 159 17.60 4.85 -3.16
CA SER A 159 18.90 4.35 -3.61
C SER A 159 19.39 3.19 -2.74
N SER A 160 20.24 2.34 -3.31
CA SER A 160 20.83 1.21 -2.61
C SER A 160 21.80 1.61 -1.52
N GLU A 161 22.39 2.81 -1.61
CA GLU A 161 23.28 3.34 -0.58
C GLU A 161 22.56 3.55 0.76
N GLY A 162 21.24 3.76 0.76
CA GLY A 162 20.47 4.02 1.99
C GLY A 162 19.16 3.25 2.11
N SER A 163 18.83 2.32 1.21
CA SER A 163 17.56 1.59 1.30
C SER A 163 17.63 0.14 0.81
N TYR A 164 18.79 -0.32 0.34
CA TYR A 164 18.91 -1.65 -0.22
C TYR A 164 18.61 -2.74 0.80
N GLN A 165 19.20 -2.66 2.00
CA GLN A 165 19.04 -3.73 2.98
C GLN A 165 17.59 -3.78 3.48
N PHE A 166 16.94 -2.63 3.61
CA PHE A 166 15.53 -2.48 3.92
C PHE A 166 14.66 -3.15 2.87
N PHE A 167 14.78 -2.75 1.59
CA PHE A 167 13.96 -3.34 0.53
C PHE A 167 14.25 -4.82 0.35
N LYS A 168 15.50 -5.25 0.47
CA LYS A 168 15.86 -6.67 0.42
C LYS A 168 15.14 -7.48 1.49
N ASP A 169 15.10 -6.99 2.73
CA ASP A 169 14.44 -7.68 3.84
C ASP A 169 12.91 -7.65 3.67
N VAL A 170 12.35 -6.50 3.30
CA VAL A 170 10.91 -6.34 3.09
C VAL A 170 10.42 -7.22 1.93
N LEU A 171 11.09 -7.18 0.78
CA LEU A 171 10.71 -7.93 -0.41
C LEU A 171 10.95 -9.44 -0.26
N SER A 172 11.83 -9.86 0.65
CA SER A 172 12.01 -11.29 0.97
C SER A 172 11.08 -11.78 2.08
N SER A 173 10.29 -10.89 2.69
CA SER A 173 9.34 -11.26 3.74
C SER A 173 8.20 -12.12 3.18
N PRO A 174 7.94 -13.31 3.74
CA PRO A 174 6.80 -14.14 3.34
C PRO A 174 5.45 -13.53 3.73
N SER A 175 5.44 -12.53 4.61
CA SER A 175 4.21 -11.83 5.01
C SER A 175 3.72 -10.86 3.94
N LEU A 176 4.59 -10.41 3.03
CA LEU A 176 4.31 -9.35 2.08
C LEU A 176 3.37 -9.83 0.96
N LYS A 177 2.17 -9.27 0.88
CA LYS A 177 1.12 -9.68 -0.07
C LYS A 177 0.80 -8.61 -1.12
N ASP A 178 0.92 -7.34 -0.76
CA ASP A 178 0.61 -6.20 -1.63
C ASP A 178 1.83 -5.29 -1.80
N ILE A 179 2.20 -5.01 -3.05
CA ILE A 179 3.30 -4.10 -3.42
C ILE A 179 2.75 -2.99 -4.31
N ARG A 180 2.87 -1.74 -3.87
CA ARG A 180 2.56 -0.57 -4.69
C ARG A 180 3.77 0.33 -4.74
N LEU A 181 4.36 0.48 -5.92
CA LEU A 181 5.46 1.40 -6.16
C LEU A 181 4.99 2.34 -7.27
N GLU A 182 4.59 3.56 -6.91
CA GLU A 182 3.97 4.52 -7.83
C GLU A 182 4.92 5.70 -8.09
N GLU A 183 5.28 5.98 -9.33
CA GLU A 183 6.22 7.08 -9.66
C GLU A 183 7.52 7.01 -8.83
N THR A 184 8.00 5.79 -8.55
CA THR A 184 9.12 5.54 -7.65
C THR A 184 10.39 5.26 -8.45
N THR A 185 11.48 5.97 -8.13
CA THR A 185 12.80 5.68 -8.72
C THR A 185 13.57 4.76 -7.79
N VAL A 186 14.07 3.64 -8.30
CA VAL A 186 14.95 2.71 -7.56
C VAL A 186 16.18 2.34 -8.38
N ASP A 187 17.27 1.91 -7.77
CA ASP A 187 18.43 1.44 -8.51
C ASP A 187 18.42 -0.08 -8.78
N GLY A 188 19.43 -0.55 -9.53
CA GLY A 188 19.53 -1.93 -9.98
C GLY A 188 19.37 -2.97 -8.87
N PRO A 189 20.07 -2.88 -7.72
CA PRO A 189 19.93 -3.86 -6.64
C PRO A 189 18.51 -3.99 -6.06
N ILE A 190 17.80 -2.87 -5.91
CA ILE A 190 16.40 -2.89 -5.45
C ILE A 190 15.51 -3.49 -6.55
N MET A 191 15.76 -3.15 -7.82
CA MET A 191 15.04 -3.74 -8.95
C MET A 191 15.24 -5.26 -9.06
N GLU A 192 16.46 -5.76 -8.82
CA GLU A 192 16.75 -7.20 -8.79
C GLU A 192 15.99 -7.90 -7.65
N SER A 193 15.91 -7.26 -6.48
CA SER A 193 15.15 -7.78 -5.34
C SER A 193 13.66 -7.85 -5.65
N LEU A 194 13.12 -6.82 -6.32
CA LEU A 194 11.75 -6.79 -6.80
C LEU A 194 11.49 -7.89 -7.82
N ALA A 195 12.39 -8.09 -8.78
CA ALA A 195 12.28 -9.16 -9.77
C ALA A 195 12.29 -10.55 -9.11
N GLY A 196 13.18 -10.77 -8.14
CA GLY A 196 13.17 -12.01 -7.35
C GLY A 196 11.87 -12.23 -6.57
N ARG A 197 11.26 -11.16 -6.04
CA ARG A 197 9.96 -11.23 -5.38
C ARG A 197 8.85 -11.61 -6.36
N MET A 198 8.81 -11.02 -7.55
CA MET A 198 7.85 -11.40 -8.59
C MET A 198 7.98 -12.89 -8.95
N GLU A 199 9.19 -13.41 -9.10
CA GLU A 199 9.43 -14.84 -9.42
C GLU A 199 8.94 -15.80 -8.34
N SER A 200 8.93 -15.39 -7.07
CA SER A 200 8.43 -16.24 -5.98
C SER A 200 6.93 -16.53 -6.07
N CYS A 201 6.17 -15.73 -6.83
CA CYS A 201 4.76 -15.97 -7.18
C CYS A 201 3.86 -16.23 -5.94
N ASP A 202 4.14 -15.56 -4.83
CA ASP A 202 3.40 -15.65 -3.56
C ASP A 202 2.75 -14.31 -3.16
N ILE A 203 2.86 -13.30 -4.03
CA ILE A 203 2.15 -12.02 -3.89
C ILE A 203 0.67 -12.17 -4.29
N GLU A 204 -0.17 -11.32 -3.70
CA GLU A 204 -1.59 -11.23 -4.04
C GLU A 204 -1.83 -10.09 -5.03
N THR A 205 -1.22 -8.91 -4.80
CA THR A 205 -1.39 -7.74 -5.65
C THR A 205 -0.08 -6.99 -5.86
N ALA A 206 0.12 -6.46 -7.06
CA ALA A 206 1.23 -5.54 -7.31
C ALA A 206 0.86 -4.44 -8.31
N THR A 207 1.30 -3.22 -8.04
CA THR A 207 1.23 -2.07 -8.94
C THR A 207 2.63 -1.46 -9.04
N LEU A 208 3.22 -1.51 -10.22
CA LEU A 208 4.61 -1.15 -10.47
C LEU A 208 4.69 -0.03 -11.51
N HIS A 209 4.90 1.19 -11.05
CA HIS A 209 5.32 2.35 -11.82
C HIS A 209 6.71 2.76 -11.33
N VAL A 210 7.72 1.97 -11.74
CA VAL A 210 9.08 2.05 -11.22
C VAL A 210 10.05 2.45 -12.33
N THR A 211 10.82 3.50 -12.08
CA THR A 211 11.93 3.92 -12.94
C THR A 211 13.26 3.53 -12.28
N THR A 212 14.35 3.57 -13.04
CA THR A 212 15.69 3.48 -12.46
C THR A 212 16.57 4.64 -12.90
N SER A 213 17.46 5.05 -11.99
CA SER A 213 18.47 6.09 -12.24
C SER A 213 19.65 5.59 -13.09
N GLU A 214 19.75 4.27 -13.30
CA GLU A 214 20.83 3.62 -14.05
C GLU A 214 20.41 3.32 -15.52
N ASP A 215 21.26 2.60 -16.28
CA ASP A 215 20.86 2.10 -17.60
C ASP A 215 19.61 1.24 -17.47
N TYR A 216 18.50 1.81 -17.93
CA TYR A 216 17.16 1.27 -17.72
C TYR A 216 16.95 -0.08 -18.42
N GLY A 217 17.67 -0.36 -19.51
CA GLY A 217 17.42 -1.52 -20.37
C GLY A 217 17.54 -2.88 -19.67
N PRO A 218 18.71 -3.24 -19.11
CA PRO A 218 18.95 -4.56 -18.54
C PRO A 218 18.05 -4.90 -17.34
N HIS A 219 17.89 -3.97 -16.39
CA HIS A 219 17.10 -4.19 -15.18
C HIS A 219 15.61 -4.33 -15.48
N ARG A 220 15.13 -3.58 -16.47
CA ARG A 220 13.78 -3.72 -16.98
C ARG A 220 13.56 -5.07 -17.66
N ASP A 221 14.48 -5.51 -18.51
CA ASP A 221 14.40 -6.83 -19.14
C ASP A 221 14.39 -7.97 -18.12
N ARG A 222 15.10 -7.80 -17.01
CA ARG A 222 15.08 -8.71 -15.86
C ARG A 222 13.71 -8.77 -15.19
N LEU A 223 13.10 -7.63 -14.88
CA LEU A 223 11.76 -7.58 -14.28
C LEU A 223 10.71 -8.18 -15.22
N ASN A 224 10.83 -7.94 -16.53
CA ASN A 224 9.94 -8.56 -17.52
C ASN A 224 10.02 -10.09 -17.52
N LYS A 225 11.24 -10.63 -17.48
CA LYS A 225 11.43 -12.08 -17.40
C LYS A 225 10.82 -12.63 -16.10
N ALA A 226 11.00 -11.93 -14.98
CA ALA A 226 10.39 -12.31 -13.71
C ALA A 226 8.86 -12.38 -13.77
N VAL A 227 8.22 -11.40 -14.42
CA VAL A 227 6.75 -11.39 -14.60
C VAL A 227 6.28 -12.55 -15.46
N VAL A 228 6.99 -12.89 -16.54
CA VAL A 228 6.67 -14.08 -17.36
C VAL A 228 6.81 -15.35 -16.51
N THR A 229 7.94 -15.52 -15.81
CA THR A 229 8.17 -16.67 -14.92
C THR A 229 7.10 -16.77 -13.83
N MET A 230 6.69 -15.64 -13.26
CA MET A 230 5.62 -15.58 -12.26
C MET A 230 4.32 -16.16 -12.82
N LEU A 231 3.89 -15.74 -14.02
CA LEU A 231 2.67 -16.22 -14.65
C LEU A 231 2.75 -17.70 -15.02
N GLU A 232 3.88 -18.14 -15.59
CA GLU A 232 4.13 -19.56 -15.86
C GLU A 232 4.01 -20.40 -14.58
N THR A 233 4.61 -19.93 -13.49
CA THR A 233 4.53 -20.57 -12.17
C THR A 233 3.10 -20.55 -11.63
N TRP A 234 2.40 -19.41 -11.74
CA TRP A 234 1.04 -19.22 -11.28
C TRP A 234 0.09 -20.27 -11.88
N THR A 235 0.17 -20.52 -13.19
CA THR A 235 -0.69 -21.52 -13.87
C THR A 235 -0.57 -22.94 -13.30
N GLN A 236 0.51 -23.23 -12.59
CA GLN A 236 0.84 -24.54 -12.01
C GLN A 236 0.66 -24.58 -10.49
N GLN A 237 0.18 -23.50 -9.86
CA GLN A 237 -0.03 -23.47 -8.41
C GLN A 237 -1.32 -24.20 -8.02
N LYS A 238 -1.28 -24.97 -6.93
CA LYS A 238 -2.51 -25.57 -6.37
C LYS A 238 -3.39 -24.55 -5.67
N ASN A 239 -2.76 -23.54 -5.07
CA ASN A 239 -3.41 -22.45 -4.34
C ASN A 239 -2.86 -21.13 -4.89
N PRO A 240 -3.30 -20.70 -6.08
CA PRO A 240 -2.85 -19.45 -6.68
C PRO A 240 -3.19 -18.25 -5.78
N THR A 241 -2.24 -17.36 -5.53
CA THR A 241 -2.42 -16.19 -4.65
C THR A 241 -2.68 -14.90 -5.41
N LEU A 242 -2.15 -14.78 -6.63
CA LEU A 242 -2.26 -13.57 -7.44
C LEU A 242 -3.73 -13.23 -7.69
N LYS A 243 -4.08 -11.96 -7.51
CA LYS A 243 -5.38 -11.35 -7.79
C LYS A 243 -5.26 -10.30 -8.89
N SER A 244 -4.25 -9.45 -8.82
CA SER A 244 -4.01 -8.41 -9.83
C SER A 244 -2.53 -8.01 -9.94
N LEU A 245 -2.08 -7.69 -11.15
CA LEU A 245 -0.80 -7.06 -11.42
C LEU A 245 -0.98 -5.89 -12.40
N GLU A 246 -0.45 -4.73 -12.07
CA GLU A 246 -0.33 -3.58 -12.97
C GLU A 246 1.13 -3.18 -13.14
N ILE A 247 1.57 -2.97 -14.38
CA ILE A 247 2.89 -2.43 -14.71
C ILE A 247 2.67 -1.19 -15.59
N ILE A 248 3.04 -0.03 -15.06
CA ILE A 248 2.77 1.30 -15.62
C ILE A 248 4.02 1.86 -16.29
N ASP A 249 3.82 2.60 -17.38
CA ASP A 249 4.86 3.21 -18.21
C ASP A 249 5.93 2.22 -18.64
N HIS A 250 5.46 1.13 -19.24
CA HIS A 250 6.35 0.09 -19.70
C HIS A 250 6.37 0.06 -21.25
N PRO A 251 7.26 0.83 -21.92
CA PRO A 251 7.47 0.81 -23.38
C PRO A 251 7.58 -0.57 -24.07
N SER A 252 7.91 -1.63 -23.34
CA SER A 252 8.02 -3.03 -23.80
C SER A 252 6.80 -3.86 -23.41
N SER A 253 5.68 -3.27 -23.00
CA SER A 253 4.46 -4.00 -22.63
C SER A 253 3.94 -4.87 -23.77
N HIS A 254 4.05 -4.40 -25.02
CA HIS A 254 3.76 -5.20 -26.20
C HIS A 254 4.70 -6.41 -26.34
N GLN A 255 5.98 -6.26 -26.00
CA GLN A 255 6.92 -7.39 -26.01
C GLN A 255 6.59 -8.39 -24.89
N LEU A 256 6.22 -7.89 -23.71
CA LEU A 256 5.81 -8.71 -22.58
C LEU A 256 4.54 -9.50 -22.91
N LEU A 257 3.53 -8.85 -23.48
CA LEU A 257 2.30 -9.49 -23.97
C LEU A 257 2.60 -10.60 -25.00
N SER A 258 3.47 -10.31 -25.98
CA SER A 258 3.86 -11.29 -26.99
C SER A 258 4.58 -12.52 -26.41
N LYS A 259 5.34 -12.35 -25.32
CA LYS A 259 6.01 -13.45 -24.62
C LYS A 259 5.04 -14.30 -23.82
N ILE A 260 4.02 -13.69 -23.23
CA ILE A 260 3.04 -14.35 -22.37
C ILE A 260 2.04 -15.18 -23.21
N GLY A 261 1.47 -14.59 -24.27
CA GLY A 261 0.47 -15.27 -25.09
C GLY A 261 1.02 -16.04 -26.28
N GLY A 262 2.26 -15.78 -26.71
CA GLY A 262 2.77 -16.25 -28.01
C GLY A 262 2.08 -15.60 -29.22
N ILE A 263 1.25 -14.57 -29.00
CA ILE A 263 0.39 -13.96 -30.02
C ILE A 263 0.98 -12.63 -30.54
N VAL A 264 0.70 -12.38 -31.82
CA VAL A 264 1.25 -11.34 -32.70
C VAL A 264 0.76 -9.94 -32.31
N LYS A 265 1.56 -8.92 -32.65
CA LYS A 265 1.46 -7.46 -32.44
C LYS A 265 0.09 -6.73 -32.45
N GLU A 266 -1.03 -7.39 -32.73
CA GLU A 266 -2.35 -6.76 -32.97
C GLU A 266 -3.41 -7.09 -31.90
N GLU A 267 -3.19 -8.04 -30.99
CA GLU A 267 -4.12 -8.30 -29.89
C GLU A 267 -3.82 -7.40 -28.68
N SER A 268 -4.86 -6.74 -28.16
CA SER A 268 -4.79 -5.90 -26.95
C SER A 268 -5.15 -6.65 -25.67
N GLU A 269 -5.63 -7.89 -25.78
CA GLU A 269 -6.07 -8.74 -24.68
C GLU A 269 -5.68 -10.21 -24.95
N VAL A 270 -5.23 -10.90 -23.91
CA VAL A 270 -4.91 -12.33 -23.90
C VAL A 270 -5.49 -12.94 -22.62
N ALA A 271 -6.11 -14.11 -22.73
CA ALA A 271 -6.56 -14.90 -21.58
C ALA A 271 -5.71 -16.16 -21.43
N ILE A 272 -5.23 -16.43 -20.21
CA ILE A 272 -4.49 -17.64 -19.87
C ILE A 272 -5.29 -18.43 -18.84
N GLU A 273 -5.67 -19.65 -19.20
CA GLU A 273 -6.36 -20.56 -18.29
C GLU A 273 -5.37 -21.18 -17.30
N HIS A 274 -5.80 -21.26 -16.04
CA HIS A 274 -5.04 -21.93 -15.01
C HIS A 274 -5.06 -23.45 -15.24
N SER A 275 -3.90 -24.13 -15.17
CA SER A 275 -3.80 -25.56 -15.55
C SER A 275 -4.36 -26.53 -14.51
N ILE A 276 -4.44 -26.12 -13.25
CA ILE A 276 -4.92 -26.96 -12.13
C ILE A 276 -6.30 -26.57 -11.58
N VAL A 277 -6.61 -25.27 -11.49
CA VAL A 277 -7.86 -24.77 -10.89
C VAL A 277 -8.87 -24.46 -11.99
N ASP A 278 -9.81 -25.38 -12.20
CA ASP A 278 -10.85 -25.24 -13.22
C ASP A 278 -11.64 -23.93 -13.08
N GLY A 279 -11.79 -23.21 -14.20
CA GLY A 279 -12.55 -21.96 -14.29
C GLY A 279 -11.79 -20.71 -13.88
N LEU A 280 -10.54 -20.84 -13.41
CA LEU A 280 -9.69 -19.69 -13.10
C LEU A 280 -8.86 -19.27 -14.32
N GLU A 281 -8.85 -17.98 -14.64
CA GLU A 281 -8.06 -17.43 -15.75
C GLU A 281 -7.36 -16.13 -15.35
N ALA A 282 -6.23 -15.85 -15.98
CA ALA A 282 -5.59 -14.54 -15.96
C ALA A 282 -5.92 -13.80 -17.26
N ARG A 283 -6.62 -12.67 -17.16
CA ARG A 283 -6.88 -11.75 -18.27
C ARG A 283 -5.81 -10.69 -18.30
N ILE A 284 -5.15 -10.56 -19.44
CA ILE A 284 -3.98 -9.72 -19.63
C ILE A 284 -4.28 -8.76 -20.74
N TYR A 285 -4.29 -7.46 -20.47
CA TYR A 285 -4.60 -6.47 -21.50
C TYR A 285 -3.76 -5.21 -21.36
N LEU A 286 -3.63 -4.51 -22.48
CA LEU A 286 -3.00 -3.20 -22.54
C LEU A 286 -4.08 -2.13 -22.43
N THR A 287 -3.89 -1.21 -21.50
CA THR A 287 -4.77 -0.05 -21.33
C THR A 287 -3.95 1.24 -21.31
N GLU A 288 -4.64 2.35 -21.51
CA GLU A 288 -4.07 3.69 -21.40
C GLU A 288 -4.54 4.30 -20.07
N LYS A 289 -3.58 4.80 -19.28
CA LYS A 289 -3.86 5.46 -18.00
C LYS A 289 -3.26 6.87 -18.05
N ALA A 290 -4.04 7.86 -17.65
CA ALA A 290 -3.49 9.19 -17.39
C ALA A 290 -2.71 9.14 -16.08
N VAL A 291 -1.44 9.56 -16.10
CA VAL A 291 -0.55 9.52 -14.94
C VAL A 291 0.00 10.93 -14.65
N GLY A 292 0.15 11.22 -13.36
CA GLY A 292 0.58 12.52 -12.85
C GLY A 292 -0.40 13.68 -13.06
N LYS A 293 -0.01 14.86 -12.57
CA LYS A 293 -0.80 16.11 -12.67
C LYS A 293 -0.88 16.68 -14.10
N LYS A 294 -0.07 16.18 -15.04
CA LYS A 294 0.02 16.68 -16.43
C LYS A 294 -0.84 15.91 -17.44
N LEU A 295 -1.56 14.86 -17.02
CA LEU A 295 -2.40 14.03 -17.89
C LEU A 295 -1.62 13.41 -19.06
N ASP A 296 -0.35 13.04 -18.84
CA ASP A 296 0.38 12.25 -19.83
C ASP A 296 -0.22 10.83 -19.85
N THR A 297 -0.62 10.36 -21.03
CA THR A 297 -1.18 9.02 -21.18
C THR A 297 -0.05 8.02 -21.33
N VAL A 298 -0.01 7.01 -20.45
CA VAL A 298 0.97 5.94 -20.50
C VAL A 298 0.30 4.59 -20.75
N THR A 299 1.02 3.70 -21.42
CA THR A 299 0.56 2.31 -21.59
C THR A 299 0.78 1.52 -20.30
N VAL A 300 -0.26 0.82 -19.87
CA VAL A 300 -0.28 -0.05 -18.70
C VAL A 300 -0.53 -1.48 -19.16
N LEU A 301 0.33 -2.40 -18.73
CA LEU A 301 0.02 -3.83 -18.78
C LEU A 301 -0.75 -4.18 -17.50
N LYS A 302 -1.97 -4.67 -17.67
CA LYS A 302 -2.82 -5.10 -16.56
C LYS A 302 -3.09 -6.58 -16.65
N ILE A 303 -3.01 -7.26 -15.50
CA ILE A 303 -3.35 -8.66 -15.32
C ILE A 303 -4.39 -8.74 -14.22
N GLU A 304 -5.53 -9.35 -14.51
CA GLU A 304 -6.60 -9.59 -13.56
C GLU A 304 -6.95 -11.07 -13.51
N ILE A 305 -7.04 -11.62 -12.31
CA ILE A 305 -7.49 -12.99 -12.12
C ILE A 305 -9.01 -13.02 -12.05
N CYS A 306 -9.62 -13.80 -12.93
CA CYS A 306 -11.07 -13.99 -13.02
C CYS A 306 -11.42 -15.44 -12.69
N ASP A 307 -12.40 -15.61 -11.79
CA ASP A 307 -13.02 -16.90 -11.55
C ASP A 307 -14.34 -16.98 -12.34
N ARG A 308 -14.31 -17.67 -13.49
CA ARG A 308 -15.50 -17.84 -14.34
C ARG A 308 -16.63 -18.55 -13.60
N ARG A 309 -16.35 -19.33 -12.55
CA ARG A 309 -17.38 -20.01 -11.75
C ARG A 309 -18.24 -19.01 -10.96
N ALA A 310 -17.67 -17.87 -10.58
CA ALA A 310 -18.40 -16.82 -9.88
C ALA A 310 -19.36 -16.04 -10.79
N LEU A 311 -19.14 -16.07 -12.11
CA LEU A 311 -19.94 -15.34 -13.10
C LEU A 311 -21.17 -16.13 -13.57
N VAL A 312 -21.14 -17.47 -13.52
CA VAL A 312 -22.25 -18.33 -13.97
C VAL A 312 -23.50 -18.24 -13.07
N GLY A 313 -23.42 -17.55 -11.93
CA GLY A 313 -24.56 -17.32 -11.02
C GLY A 313 -25.33 -16.01 -11.25
N GLN A 314 -24.97 -15.18 -12.25
CA GLN A 314 -25.64 -13.90 -12.50
C GLN A 314 -26.59 -13.88 -13.71
N ASP A 315 -26.58 -14.92 -14.55
CA ASP A 315 -27.40 -14.99 -15.77
C ASP A 315 -28.62 -15.94 -15.67
N SER A 316 -29.00 -16.41 -14.48
CA SER A 316 -30.10 -17.39 -14.31
C SER A 316 -31.41 -16.84 -13.75
N ASP A 317 -31.58 -15.52 -13.65
CA ASP A 317 -32.82 -14.88 -13.17
C ASP A 317 -33.63 -14.15 -14.26
N GLU A 318 -33.43 -14.49 -15.54
CA GLU A 318 -34.34 -14.12 -16.63
C GLU A 318 -34.86 -15.38 -17.34
N ASP A 319 -35.91 -15.98 -16.78
CA ASP A 319 -36.94 -16.76 -17.50
C ASP A 319 -38.29 -16.67 -16.77
#